data_AF-A0A9D6DMK8-F1
#
_entry.id   AF-A0A9D6DMK8-F1
#
_cell.length_a   1.000
_cell.length_b   1.000
_cell.length_c   1.000
_cell.angle_alpha   90.00
_cell.angle_beta   90.00
_cell.angle_gamma   90.00
#
_symmetry.space_group_name_H-M   'P 1'
#
loop_
_entity.id
_entity.type
_entity.pdbx_description
1 polymer ?
#
loop_
_entity_poly.entity_id
_entity_poly.type
_entity_poly.pdbx_seq_one_letter_code
_entity_poly.pdbx_strand_id
1 'polypeptide(L)'
;MRRLWHGIIAVSLVSVWTVGAAWAQAGPTKQNRQGPVTVAVTPASPLAAETPLRFRIVLDTHSVGLDDIALERAVVLRSANGKDVAPSAVEQPQGSGHHRQAVFVFPPVADRGEVHVVVKNVGGVEERVFTWQIAAAR
;
A
#
# COMPACT_ATOMS: atom_id res chain seq x y z
N MET A 1 -14.01 -42.07 -27.90
CA MET A 1 -13.97 -40.81 -28.65
C MET A 1 -13.66 -39.68 -27.66
N ARG A 2 -12.53 -38.99 -27.84
CA ARG A 2 -11.99 -37.93 -26.94
C ARG A 2 -12.51 -36.56 -27.39
N ARG A 3 -13.26 -35.81 -26.57
CA ARG A 3 -13.52 -34.36 -26.73
C ARG A 3 -14.04 -33.80 -25.39
N LEU A 4 -13.70 -32.63 -24.85
CA LEU A 4 -12.63 -31.63 -24.98
C LEU A 4 -12.84 -30.75 -23.74
N TRP A 5 -11.81 -30.50 -22.93
CA TRP A 5 -11.87 -29.55 -21.80
C TRP A 5 -11.98 -28.12 -22.35
N HIS A 6 -12.97 -27.34 -21.91
CA HIS A 6 -13.00 -25.91 -22.17
C HIS A 6 -12.19 -25.19 -21.09
N GLY A 7 -10.91 -24.95 -21.37
CA GLY A 7 -10.12 -23.99 -20.61
C GLY A 7 -10.48 -22.59 -21.07
N ILE A 8 -11.20 -21.83 -20.25
CA ILE A 8 -11.39 -20.39 -20.48
C ILE A 8 -10.14 -19.70 -19.95
N ILE A 9 -9.25 -19.32 -20.86
CA ILE A 9 -8.13 -18.41 -20.58
C ILE A 9 -8.74 -17.01 -20.45
N ALA A 10 -8.88 -16.54 -19.21
CA ALA A 10 -9.20 -15.14 -18.95
C ALA A 10 -7.96 -14.29 -19.29
N VAL A 11 -7.96 -13.70 -20.49
CA VAL A 11 -7.00 -12.66 -20.86
C VAL A 11 -7.43 -11.38 -20.11
N SER A 12 -6.84 -11.15 -18.94
CA SER A 12 -6.97 -9.88 -18.25
C SER A 12 -6.16 -8.82 -18.99
N LEU A 13 -6.85 -8.00 -19.77
CA LEU A 13 -6.35 -6.74 -20.32
C LEU A 13 -5.80 -5.87 -19.18
N VAL A 14 -4.51 -5.53 -19.28
CA VAL A 14 -3.90 -4.50 -18.45
C VAL A 14 -4.47 -3.16 -18.89
N SER A 15 -5.53 -2.70 -18.24
CA SER A 15 -6.06 -1.36 -18.45
C SER A 15 -5.18 -0.36 -17.73
N VAL A 16 -4.17 0.15 -18.44
CA VAL A 16 -3.38 1.31 -18.02
C VAL A 16 -4.27 2.55 -18.15
N TRP A 17 -4.80 3.03 -17.04
CA TRP A 17 -5.41 4.36 -16.97
C TRP A 17 -4.39 5.33 -16.36
N THR A 18 -3.68 6.04 -17.23
CA THR A 18 -2.87 7.19 -16.87
C THR A 18 -3.76 8.42 -16.66
N VAL A 19 -4.04 8.77 -15.41
CA VAL A 19 -4.34 10.17 -15.05
C VAL A 19 -3.79 10.45 -13.65
N GLY A 20 -3.04 11.54 -13.49
CA GLY A 20 -2.69 12.10 -12.18
C GLY A 20 -1.22 12.47 -12.08
N ALA A 21 -0.96 13.65 -11.50
CA ALA A 21 0.36 14.22 -11.24
C ALA A 21 1.41 13.16 -10.86
N ALA A 22 2.65 13.35 -11.31
CA ALA A 22 3.77 12.52 -10.90
C ALA A 22 3.86 12.55 -9.36
N TRP A 23 3.36 11.50 -8.71
CA TRP A 23 3.49 11.33 -7.27
C TRP A 23 4.97 11.19 -6.95
N ALA A 24 5.43 11.89 -5.91
CA ALA A 24 6.79 11.72 -5.44
C ALA A 24 7.03 10.22 -5.19
N GLN A 25 8.04 9.66 -5.85
CA GLN A 25 8.49 8.29 -5.67
C GLN A 25 9.98 8.34 -5.35
N ALA A 26 10.31 7.87 -4.15
CA ALA A 26 11.68 7.88 -3.65
C ALA A 26 12.25 6.45 -3.50
N GLY A 27 11.49 5.43 -3.90
CA GLY A 27 11.90 4.03 -3.81
C GLY A 27 10.96 3.10 -4.57
N PRO A 28 11.22 1.79 -4.55
CA PRO A 28 10.42 0.81 -5.29
C PRO A 28 9.04 0.62 -4.67
N THR A 29 8.05 0.38 -5.52
CA THR A 29 6.71 -0.06 -5.13
C THR A 29 6.74 -1.54 -4.77
N LYS A 30 6.14 -1.90 -3.63
CA LYS A 30 5.89 -3.28 -3.22
C LYS A 30 4.40 -3.58 -3.32
N GLN A 31 4.04 -4.77 -3.78
CA GLN A 31 2.64 -5.17 -3.97
C GLN A 31 2.31 -6.47 -3.24
N ASN A 32 1.10 -6.56 -2.73
CA ASN A 32 0.51 -7.78 -2.20
C ASN A 32 -0.90 -7.94 -2.80
N ARG A 33 -1.17 -9.11 -3.42
CA ARG A 33 -2.40 -9.41 -4.17
C ARG A 33 -3.27 -10.47 -3.49
N GLN A 34 -3.11 -10.67 -2.19
CA GLN A 34 -3.95 -11.62 -1.44
C GLN A 34 -5.39 -11.12 -1.36
N GLY A 35 -6.35 -12.04 -1.46
CA GLY A 35 -7.78 -11.69 -1.46
C GLY A 35 -8.21 -10.93 -2.73
N PRO A 36 -9.36 -10.24 -2.70
CA PRO A 36 -9.91 -9.53 -3.86
C PRO A 36 -9.28 -8.14 -4.08
N VAL A 37 -8.39 -7.68 -3.20
CA VAL A 37 -7.81 -6.33 -3.25
C VAL A 37 -6.30 -6.42 -3.38
N THR A 38 -5.77 -5.81 -4.44
CA THR A 38 -4.33 -5.54 -4.57
C THR A 38 -3.98 -4.31 -3.74
N VAL A 39 -2.96 -4.46 -2.90
CA VAL A 39 -2.39 -3.37 -2.11
C VAL A 39 -0.99 -3.08 -2.63
N ALA A 40 -0.74 -1.84 -3.04
CA ALA A 40 0.58 -1.37 -3.45
C ALA A 40 1.06 -0.26 -2.52
N VAL A 41 2.30 -0.34 -2.09
CA VAL A 41 2.92 0.65 -1.20
C VAL A 41 4.23 1.15 -1.79
N THR A 42 4.40 2.47 -1.85
CA THR A 42 5.54 3.14 -2.47
C THR A 42 6.09 4.22 -1.54
N PRO A 43 7.40 4.26 -1.24
CA PRO A 43 8.02 5.41 -0.56
C PRO A 43 7.81 6.70 -1.35
N ALA A 44 7.24 7.71 -0.72
CA ALA A 44 6.98 9.03 -1.32
C ALA A 44 8.05 10.08 -0.97
N SER A 45 8.96 9.75 -0.06
CA SER A 45 10.17 10.53 0.26
C SER A 45 11.32 9.59 0.59
N PRO A 46 12.59 10.06 0.54
CA PRO A 46 13.72 9.27 1.03
C PRO A 46 13.45 8.79 2.45
N LEU A 47 13.75 7.51 2.72
CA LEU A 47 13.50 6.90 4.02
C LEU A 47 14.72 7.07 4.92
N ALA A 48 14.62 7.97 5.88
CA ALA A 48 15.68 8.25 6.86
C ALA A 48 15.11 8.35 8.27
N ALA A 49 15.88 7.86 9.24
CA ALA A 49 15.62 8.07 10.66
C ALA A 49 15.49 9.57 10.98
N GLU A 50 14.83 9.91 12.08
CA GLU A 50 14.62 11.29 12.55
C GLU A 50 13.87 12.21 11.55
N THR A 51 13.33 11.66 10.45
CA THR A 51 12.48 12.39 9.51
C THR A 51 11.12 11.71 9.33
N PRO A 52 10.04 12.46 9.07
CA PRO A 52 8.73 11.87 8.78
C PRO A 52 8.81 10.93 7.57
N LEU A 53 8.29 9.71 7.73
CA LEU A 53 8.26 8.74 6.66
C LEU A 53 6.97 8.88 5.86
N ARG A 54 7.07 8.93 4.53
CA ARG A 54 5.92 9.11 3.64
C ARG A 54 5.76 7.89 2.75
N PHE A 55 4.57 7.30 2.76
CA PHE A 55 4.24 6.16 1.92
C PHE A 55 2.94 6.41 1.16
N ARG A 56 2.99 6.31 -0.18
CA ARG A 56 1.79 6.23 -1.01
C ARG A 56 1.25 4.81 -0.94
N ILE A 57 -0.04 4.69 -0.66
CA ILE A 57 -0.74 3.42 -0.57
C ILE A 57 -1.88 3.44 -1.57
N VAL A 58 -1.96 2.40 -2.39
CA VAL A 58 -2.99 2.20 -3.41
C VAL A 58 -3.71 0.89 -3.13
N LEU A 59 -5.04 0.97 -3.06
CA LEU A 59 -5.95 -0.15 -3.05
C LEU A 59 -6.62 -0.25 -4.42
N ASP A 60 -6.59 -1.45 -5.00
CA ASP A 60 -7.07 -1.71 -6.34
C ASP A 60 -7.86 -3.02 -6.37
N THR A 61 -9.06 -2.99 -6.91
CA THR A 61 -9.92 -4.18 -7.03
C THR A 61 -10.85 -4.06 -8.22
N HIS A 62 -11.47 -5.17 -8.61
CA HIS A 62 -12.50 -5.23 -9.65
C HIS A 62 -13.77 -5.94 -9.17
N SER A 63 -13.84 -6.29 -7.88
CA SER A 63 -14.89 -7.19 -7.37
C SER A 63 -15.57 -6.71 -6.08
N VAL A 64 -14.99 -5.78 -5.33
CA VAL A 64 -15.57 -5.28 -4.07
C VAL A 64 -15.50 -3.76 -3.97
N GLY A 65 -16.48 -3.14 -3.30
CA GLY A 65 -16.44 -1.73 -2.93
C GLY A 65 -15.39 -1.48 -1.85
N LEU A 66 -14.67 -0.36 -1.93
CA LEU A 66 -13.65 0.07 -0.97
C LEU A 66 -14.08 1.29 -0.15
N ASP A 67 -15.26 1.87 -0.41
CA ASP A 67 -15.69 3.13 0.23
C ASP A 67 -15.94 2.98 1.73
N ASP A 68 -16.38 1.81 2.19
CA ASP A 68 -16.60 1.52 3.61
C ASP A 68 -15.29 1.30 4.40
N ILE A 69 -14.14 1.24 3.72
CA ILE A 69 -12.85 1.07 4.38
C ILE A 69 -12.39 2.43 4.93
N ALA A 70 -12.25 2.54 6.24
CA ALA A 70 -11.54 3.64 6.87
C ALA A 70 -10.02 3.47 6.63
N LEU A 71 -9.54 3.89 5.45
CA LEU A 71 -8.18 3.64 4.99
C LEU A 71 -7.12 4.20 5.96
N GLU A 72 -7.40 5.35 6.56
CA GLU A 72 -6.58 5.99 7.57
C GLU A 72 -6.40 5.16 8.86
N ARG A 73 -7.36 4.29 9.18
CA ARG A 73 -7.29 3.36 10.33
C ARG A 73 -6.73 1.99 9.96
N ALA A 74 -6.77 1.65 8.68
CA ALA A 74 -6.29 0.36 8.18
C ALA A 74 -4.76 0.32 8.04
N VAL A 75 -4.08 1.47 8.04
CA VAL A 75 -2.63 1.54 7.79
C VAL A 75 -1.89 2.01 9.02
N VAL A 76 -0.85 1.27 9.40
CA VAL A 76 0.09 1.64 10.47
C VAL A 76 1.53 1.42 10.03
N LEU A 77 2.45 2.14 10.69
CA LEU A 77 3.87 1.85 10.64
C LEU A 77 4.24 1.01 11.86
N ARG A 78 4.93 -0.11 11.66
CA ARG A 78 5.49 -0.95 12.72
C ARG A 78 7.01 -0.88 12.65
N SER A 79 7.67 -0.46 13.72
CA SER A 79 9.14 -0.49 13.79
C SER A 79 9.63 -1.86 14.28
N ALA A 80 10.95 -2.05 14.33
CA ALA A 80 11.57 -3.29 14.80
C ALA A 80 11.16 -3.71 16.23
N ASN A 81 10.67 -2.79 17.06
CA ASN A 81 10.16 -3.11 18.40
C ASN A 81 8.74 -3.72 18.39
N GLY A 82 8.13 -3.88 17.22
CA GLY A 82 6.81 -4.51 17.04
C GLY A 82 5.61 -3.61 17.35
N LYS A 83 5.83 -2.37 17.80
CA LYS A 83 4.74 -1.43 18.11
C LYS A 83 4.19 -0.78 16.85
N ASP A 84 2.87 -0.79 16.72
CA ASP A 84 2.15 -0.05 15.68
C ASP A 84 2.04 1.43 16.02
N VAL A 85 2.26 2.25 15.01
CA VAL A 85 2.16 3.71 15.06
C VAL A 85 1.23 4.15 13.93
N ALA A 86 0.17 4.88 14.32
CA ALA A 86 -0.76 5.48 13.37
C ALA A 86 -0.07 6.60 12.56
N PRO A 87 -0.55 6.89 11.33
CA PRO A 87 -0.09 8.05 10.60
C PRO A 87 -0.40 9.34 11.36
N SER A 88 0.51 10.31 11.32
CA SER A 88 0.27 11.66 11.82
C SER A 88 -0.56 12.51 10.83
N ALA A 89 -0.55 12.15 9.55
CA ALA A 89 -1.40 12.77 8.53
C ALA A 89 -1.69 11.81 7.37
N VAL A 90 -2.83 12.05 6.70
CA VAL A 90 -3.17 11.45 5.42
C VAL A 90 -3.36 12.57 4.41
N GLU A 91 -2.52 12.57 3.39
CA GLU A 91 -2.45 13.61 2.37
C GLU A 91 -2.94 13.09 1.02
N GLN A 92 -3.46 13.99 0.20
CA GLN A 92 -3.82 13.72 -1.20
C GLN A 92 -4.76 12.51 -1.40
N PRO A 93 -5.81 12.31 -0.57
CA PRO A 93 -6.73 11.20 -0.73
C PRO A 93 -7.48 11.31 -2.06
N GLN A 94 -7.50 10.23 -2.83
CA GLN A 94 -8.12 10.15 -4.15
C GLN A 94 -8.76 8.80 -4.39
N GLY A 95 -9.65 8.79 -5.38
CA GLY A 95 -10.37 7.60 -5.77
C GLY A 95 -11.59 7.33 -4.87
N SER A 96 -12.42 6.42 -5.35
CA SER A 96 -13.65 5.96 -4.71
C SER A 96 -14.02 4.60 -5.34
N GLY A 97 -14.98 3.90 -4.75
CA GLY A 97 -15.45 2.62 -5.27
C GLY A 97 -14.33 1.58 -5.26
N HIS A 98 -13.77 1.26 -6.43
CA HIS A 98 -12.85 0.12 -6.61
C HIS A 98 -11.36 0.49 -6.69
N HIS A 99 -11.03 1.79 -6.66
CA HIS A 99 -9.66 2.28 -6.65
C HIS A 99 -9.55 3.41 -5.63
N ARG A 100 -8.68 3.26 -4.63
CA ARG A 100 -8.46 4.29 -3.60
C ARG A 100 -6.97 4.44 -3.34
N GLN A 101 -6.52 5.67 -3.13
CA GLN A 101 -5.13 5.94 -2.78
C GLN A 101 -4.97 7.16 -1.88
N ALA A 102 -3.90 7.19 -1.11
CA ALA A 102 -3.47 8.37 -0.35
C ALA A 102 -1.97 8.29 -0.01
N VAL A 103 -1.39 9.41 0.44
CA VAL A 103 -0.05 9.45 1.04
C VAL A 103 -0.19 9.48 2.55
N PHE A 104 0.40 8.48 3.21
CA PHE A 104 0.44 8.35 4.65
C PHE A 104 1.74 8.93 5.18
N VAL A 105 1.63 9.86 6.13
CA VAL A 105 2.76 10.47 6.81
C VAL A 105 2.85 9.87 8.20
N PHE A 106 4.00 9.32 8.54
CA PHE A 106 4.28 8.77 9.86
C PHE A 106 5.26 9.65 10.61
N PRO A 107 5.20 9.70 11.95
CA PRO A 107 6.20 10.40 12.74
C PRO A 107 7.60 9.81 12.49
N PRO A 108 8.66 10.59 12.75
CA PRO A 108 10.01 10.08 12.73
C PRO A 108 10.21 8.85 13.60
N VAL A 109 11.07 7.96 13.14
CA VAL A 109 11.59 6.85 13.94
C VAL A 109 13.03 7.14 14.29
N ALA A 110 13.39 6.92 15.55
CA ALA A 110 14.70 7.33 16.08
C ALA A 110 15.85 6.50 15.51
N ASP A 111 15.64 5.19 15.41
CA ASP A 111 16.67 4.26 14.97
C ASP A 111 16.59 3.98 13.47
N ARG A 112 17.76 3.79 12.85
CA ARG A 112 17.87 3.21 11.50
C ARG A 112 17.51 1.72 11.51
N GLY A 113 17.24 1.16 10.34
CA GLY A 113 17.02 -0.28 10.16
C GLY A 113 15.67 -0.61 9.55
N GLU A 114 15.04 -1.67 10.02
CA GLU A 114 13.83 -2.20 9.41
C GLU A 114 12.56 -1.53 9.94
N VAL A 115 11.69 -1.12 9.02
CA VAL A 115 10.32 -0.68 9.32
C VAL A 115 9.34 -1.40 8.42
N HIS A 116 8.10 -1.53 8.90
CA HIS A 116 7.03 -2.14 8.15
C HIS A 116 5.85 -1.20 7.98
N VAL A 117 5.31 -1.09 6.77
CA VAL A 117 3.93 -0.61 6.58
C VAL A 117 3.03 -1.82 6.67
N VAL A 118 2.08 -1.78 7.59
CA VAL A 118 1.10 -2.83 7.80
C VAL A 118 -0.26 -2.33 7.36
N VAL A 119 -0.90 -3.06 6.44
CA VAL A 119 -2.27 -2.77 5.97
C VAL A 119 -3.19 -3.85 6.50
N LYS A 120 -4.14 -3.46 7.34
CA LYS A 120 -4.98 -4.33 8.16
C LYS A 120 -6.40 -4.42 7.63
N ASN A 121 -6.98 -5.62 7.70
CA ASN A 121 -8.41 -5.88 7.46
C ASN A 121 -8.94 -5.33 6.12
N VAL A 122 -8.12 -5.36 5.07
CA VAL A 122 -8.52 -4.95 3.72
C VAL A 122 -8.80 -6.19 2.88
N GLY A 123 -9.99 -6.30 2.28
CA GLY A 123 -10.35 -7.42 1.41
C GLY A 123 -10.29 -8.79 2.11
N GLY A 124 -10.71 -8.88 3.37
CA GLY A 124 -10.75 -10.14 4.13
C GLY A 124 -9.38 -10.71 4.53
N VAL A 125 -8.30 -9.93 4.40
CA VAL A 125 -6.95 -10.32 4.85
C VAL A 125 -6.62 -9.52 6.11
N GLU A 126 -6.23 -10.22 7.17
CA GLU A 126 -5.99 -9.67 8.50
C GLU A 126 -4.85 -8.64 8.49
N GLU A 127 -3.65 -9.02 8.04
CA GLU A 127 -2.51 -8.11 7.89
C GLU A 127 -1.76 -8.38 6.57
N ARG A 128 -1.36 -7.31 5.88
CA ARG A 128 -0.35 -7.33 4.83
C ARG A 128 0.84 -6.50 5.30
N VAL A 129 2.01 -7.12 5.37
CA VAL A 129 3.24 -6.49 5.87
C VAL A 129 4.17 -6.20 4.70
N PHE A 130 4.60 -4.95 4.59
CA PHE A 130 5.57 -4.50 3.60
C PHE A 130 6.79 -3.94 4.33
N THR A 131 7.98 -4.40 3.99
CA THR A 131 9.21 -4.09 4.74
C THR A 131 10.09 -3.08 4.00
N TRP A 132 10.69 -2.11 4.68
CA TRP A 132 11.73 -1.25 4.12
C TRP A 132 12.89 -1.09 5.09
N GLN A 133 14.06 -0.76 4.52
CA GLN A 133 15.22 -0.31 5.28
C GLN A 133 15.25 1.20 5.25
N ILE A 134 15.45 1.81 6.42
CA ILE A 134 15.67 3.25 6.56
C ILE A 134 17.13 3.52 6.91
N ALA A 135 17.68 4.56 6.27
CA ALA A 135 19.05 4.99 6.56
C ALA A 135 19.09 5.89 7.80
N ALA A 136 20.29 6.20 8.29
CA ALA A 136 20.45 7.30 9.24
C ALA A 136 20.06 8.63 8.59
N ALA A 137 19.59 9.59 9.39
CA ALA A 137 19.53 10.99 8.95
C ALA A 137 20.91 11.45 8.49
N ARG A 138 20.94 12.27 7.43
CA ARG A 138 22.14 12.96 6.95
C ARG A 138 22.25 14.33 7.59
#